data_AF-A0A2W0CZ66-F1
#
_entry.id   AF-A0A2W0CZ66-F1
#
_cell.length_a   1.000
_cell.length_b   1.000
_cell.length_c   1.000
_cell.angle_alpha   90.00
_cell.angle_beta   90.00
_cell.angle_gamma   90.00
#
_symmetry.space_group_name_H-M   'P 1'
#
loop_
_entity.id
_entity.type
_entity.pdbx_description
1 polymer ?
#
loop_
_entity_poly.entity_id
_entity_poly.type
_entity_poly.pdbx_seq_one_letter_code
_entity_poly.pdbx_strand_id
1 'polypeptide(L)'
;MKIKHWKMTLTGAAAFIVLATVIYRTAAGKDIGLNDIASLGAVTILFLSALTWGTKEDRDGVREDEELGRRITEQSSKVGYFILTLFILVAVGIDQWVHEKPSLLLLSLLGLSMVTLPFIEWVHMRKYRTTED
;
A
#
# COMPACT_ATOMS: atom_id res chain seq x y z
N MET A 1 -23.04 8.40 10.14
CA MET A 1 -23.68 7.67 9.01
C MET A 1 -23.62 8.37 7.64
N LYS A 2 -24.33 9.48 7.36
CA LYS A 2 -24.41 10.05 5.98
C LYS A 2 -23.06 10.43 5.35
N ILE A 3 -22.13 10.98 6.14
CA ILE A 3 -20.82 11.46 5.64
C ILE A 3 -19.91 10.29 5.24
N LYS A 4 -19.88 9.20 6.03
CA LYS A 4 -19.07 8.01 5.72
C LYS A 4 -19.55 7.33 4.45
N HIS A 5 -20.86 7.05 4.36
CA HIS A 5 -21.44 6.46 3.14
C HIS A 5 -21.17 7.33 1.92
N TRP A 6 -21.30 8.66 2.04
CA TRP A 6 -20.99 9.58 0.95
C TRP A 6 -19.52 9.55 0.51
N LYS A 7 -18.57 9.56 1.47
CA LYS A 7 -17.14 9.45 1.16
C LYS A 7 -16.81 8.12 0.48
N MET A 8 -17.39 7.03 0.97
CA MET A 8 -17.22 5.68 0.41
C MET A 8 -17.79 5.57 -1.01
N THR A 9 -19.00 6.09 -1.25
CA THR A 9 -19.59 6.07 -2.60
C THR A 9 -18.82 6.95 -3.57
N LEU A 10 -18.36 8.13 -3.13
CA LEU A 10 -17.58 9.05 -3.96
C LEU A 10 -16.22 8.44 -4.35
N THR A 11 -15.46 7.96 -3.37
CA THR A 11 -14.15 7.36 -3.62
C THR A 11 -14.26 6.04 -4.39
N GLY A 12 -15.31 5.25 -4.14
CA GLY A 12 -15.59 4.02 -4.89
C GLY A 12 -15.96 4.28 -6.35
N ALA A 13 -16.82 5.27 -6.61
CA ALA A 13 -17.14 5.68 -7.98
C ALA A 13 -15.90 6.21 -8.71
N ALA A 14 -15.07 7.03 -8.04
CA ALA A 14 -13.81 7.50 -8.61
C ALA A 14 -12.87 6.33 -8.92
N ALA A 15 -12.72 5.36 -8.01
CA ALA A 15 -11.86 4.18 -8.22
C ALA A 15 -12.32 3.37 -9.43
N PHE A 16 -13.64 3.17 -9.55
CA PHE A 16 -14.25 2.46 -10.67
C PHE A 16 -14.02 3.18 -12.01
N ILE A 17 -14.21 4.50 -12.05
CA ILE A 17 -14.00 5.30 -13.27
C ILE A 17 -12.53 5.26 -13.70
N VAL A 18 -11.59 5.43 -12.76
CA VAL A 18 -10.16 5.41 -13.07
C VAL A 18 -9.75 4.02 -13.57
N LEU A 19 -10.19 2.96 -12.89
CA LEU A 19 -9.94 1.58 -13.33
C LEU A 19 -10.52 1.31 -14.73
N ALA A 20 -11.77 1.71 -14.99
CA ALA A 20 -12.40 1.56 -16.30
C ALA A 20 -11.63 2.32 -17.38
N THR A 21 -11.11 3.50 -17.07
CA THR A 21 -10.30 4.31 -17.99
C THR A 21 -8.99 3.62 -18.32
N VAL A 22 -8.30 3.06 -17.32
CA VAL A 22 -7.07 2.29 -17.54
C VAL A 22 -7.35 1.08 -18.42
N ILE A 23 -8.37 0.27 -18.10
CA ILE A 23 -8.77 -0.91 -18.89
C ILE A 23 -9.11 -0.52 -20.33
N TYR A 24 -9.90 0.54 -20.53
CA TYR A 24 -10.28 1.03 -21.85
C TYR A 24 -9.05 1.47 -22.66
N ARG A 25 -8.12 2.21 -22.05
CA ARG A 25 -6.89 2.64 -22.73
C ARG A 25 -6.03 1.44 -23.13
N THR A 26 -5.87 0.45 -22.24
CA THR A 26 -5.16 -0.80 -22.54
C THR A 26 -5.81 -1.55 -23.70
N ALA A 27 -7.14 -1.73 -23.65
CA ALA A 27 -7.89 -2.43 -24.70
C ALA A 27 -7.84 -1.70 -26.04
N ALA A 28 -7.78 -0.37 -26.03
CA ALA A 28 -7.62 0.47 -27.21
C ALA A 28 -6.16 0.54 -27.73
N GLY A 29 -5.23 -0.20 -27.13
CA GLY A 29 -3.81 -0.20 -27.50
C GLY A 29 -3.09 1.13 -27.22
N LYS A 30 -3.64 1.97 -26.33
CA LYS A 30 -3.00 3.22 -25.91
C LYS A 30 -2.01 2.93 -24.79
N ASP A 31 -0.85 3.57 -24.86
CA ASP A 31 0.16 3.45 -23.80
C ASP A 31 -0.40 3.89 -22.45
N ILE A 32 -0.09 3.09 -21.42
CA ILE A 32 -0.37 3.40 -20.02
C ILE A 32 0.86 4.12 -19.47
N GLY A 33 0.65 5.35 -18.99
CA GLY A 33 1.72 6.13 -18.39
C GLY A 33 1.79 5.96 -16.87
N LEU A 34 2.85 6.53 -16.28
CA LEU A 34 2.99 6.62 -14.83
C LEU A 34 1.78 7.30 -14.17
N ASN A 35 1.21 8.33 -14.81
CA ASN A 35 0.05 9.05 -14.28
C ASN A 35 -1.19 8.15 -14.14
N ASP A 36 -1.40 7.23 -15.07
CA ASP A 36 -2.53 6.30 -15.06
C ASP A 36 -2.40 5.32 -13.88
N ILE A 37 -1.21 4.78 -13.67
CA ILE A 37 -0.92 3.85 -12.56
C ILE A 37 -0.95 4.59 -11.21
N ALA A 38 -0.36 5.79 -11.15
CA ALA A 38 -0.32 6.59 -9.93
C ALA A 38 -1.71 7.06 -9.50
N SER A 39 -2.55 7.51 -10.44
CA SER A 39 -3.93 7.90 -10.16
C SER A 39 -4.77 6.72 -9.72
N LEU A 40 -4.63 5.55 -10.34
CA LEU A 40 -5.30 4.33 -9.90
C LEU A 40 -4.89 3.98 -8.46
N GLY A 41 -3.59 3.96 -8.17
CA GLY A 41 -3.07 3.68 -6.83
C GLY A 41 -3.60 4.68 -5.79
N ALA A 42 -3.54 5.98 -6.08
CA ALA A 42 -4.00 7.03 -5.17
C ALA A 42 -5.50 6.89 -4.85
N VAL A 43 -6.33 6.68 -5.86
CA VAL A 43 -7.79 6.57 -5.65
C VAL A 43 -8.14 5.26 -4.95
N THR A 44 -7.45 4.16 -5.23
CA THR A 44 -7.62 2.90 -4.50
C THR A 44 -7.23 3.03 -3.03
N ILE A 45 -6.14 3.73 -2.70
CA ILE A 45 -5.75 4.02 -1.31
C ILE A 45 -6.87 4.79 -0.60
N LEU A 46 -7.39 5.84 -1.22
CA LEU A 46 -8.48 6.64 -0.65
C LEU A 46 -9.76 5.83 -0.44
N PHE A 47 -10.10 4.97 -1.40
CA PHE A 47 -11.28 4.11 -1.31
C PHE A 47 -11.15 3.07 -0.20
N LEU A 48 -10.02 2.36 -0.14
CA LEU A 48 -9.76 1.38 0.91
C LEU A 48 -9.74 2.04 2.29
N SER A 49 -9.12 3.22 2.43
CA SER A 49 -9.16 3.98 3.68
C SER A 49 -10.58 4.38 4.09
N ALA A 50 -11.41 4.84 3.14
CA ALA A 50 -12.81 5.18 3.39
C ALA A 50 -13.68 3.96 3.75
N LEU A 51 -13.32 2.76 3.26
CA LEU A 51 -13.95 1.49 3.63
C LEU A 51 -13.54 1.03 5.03
N THR A 52 -12.26 1.13 5.37
CA THR A 52 -11.69 0.60 6.60
C THR A 52 -12.05 1.44 7.82
N TRP A 53 -11.93 2.76 7.75
CA TRP A 53 -11.99 3.62 8.94
C TRP A 53 -13.36 4.25 9.18
N GLY A 54 -13.78 4.29 10.45
CA GLY A 54 -14.93 5.05 10.93
C GLY A 54 -14.66 6.57 10.96
N THR A 55 -15.73 7.36 10.94
CA THR A 55 -15.65 8.82 11.16
C THR A 55 -15.99 9.17 12.61
N LYS A 56 -15.68 10.38 13.06
CA LYS A 56 -16.00 10.85 14.42
C LYS A 56 -17.51 10.78 14.75
N GLU A 57 -18.38 10.90 13.76
CA GLU A 57 -19.84 10.72 13.94
C GLU A 57 -20.34 9.27 13.76
N ASP A 58 -19.44 8.30 13.59
CA ASP A 58 -19.79 6.89 13.43
C ASP A 58 -19.69 6.20 14.79
N ARG A 59 -20.85 5.91 15.40
CA ARG A 59 -20.92 5.37 16.76
C ARG A 59 -20.27 3.99 16.92
N ASP A 60 -20.30 3.17 15.87
CA ASP A 60 -19.81 1.78 15.89
C ASP A 60 -18.57 1.57 14.99
N GLY A 61 -18.03 2.64 14.39
CA GLY A 61 -16.90 2.54 13.47
C GLY A 61 -15.57 2.63 14.19
N VAL A 62 -14.67 1.65 14.00
CA VAL A 62 -13.30 1.71 14.53
C VAL A 62 -12.57 2.88 13.89
N ARG A 63 -12.00 3.77 14.72
CA ARG A 63 -11.21 4.90 14.24
C ARG A 63 -9.73 4.57 14.25
N GLU A 64 -9.00 5.12 13.29
CA GLU A 64 -7.57 4.88 13.15
C GLU A 64 -6.76 5.37 14.37
N ASP A 65 -7.23 6.44 15.03
CA ASP A 65 -6.58 7.03 16.21
C ASP A 65 -6.92 6.35 17.54
N GLU A 66 -7.83 5.37 17.54
CA GLU A 66 -8.16 4.57 18.72
C GLU A 66 -7.12 3.47 18.94
N GLU A 67 -7.05 2.93 20.17
CA GLU A 67 -6.10 1.86 20.50
C GLU A 67 -6.26 0.65 19.59
N LEU A 68 -7.50 0.25 19.28
CA LEU A 68 -7.79 -0.85 18.37
C LEU A 68 -7.34 -0.53 16.94
N GLY A 69 -7.60 0.69 16.45
CA GLY A 69 -7.16 1.14 15.13
C GLY A 69 -5.64 1.14 15.01
N ARG A 70 -4.94 1.63 16.02
CA ARG A 70 -3.48 1.60 16.07
C ARG A 70 -2.91 0.17 16.05
N ARG A 71 -3.50 -0.75 16.82
CA ARG A 71 -3.08 -2.17 16.79
C ARG A 71 -3.31 -2.82 15.43
N ILE A 72 -4.44 -2.52 14.77
CA ILE A 72 -4.71 -2.97 13.40
C ILE A 72 -3.63 -2.44 12.46
N THR A 73 -3.35 -1.13 12.49
CA THR A 73 -2.32 -0.52 11.63
C THR A 73 -0.93 -1.13 11.85
N GLU A 74 -0.53 -1.36 13.10
CA GLU A 74 0.75 -1.99 13.43
C GLU A 74 0.85 -3.44 12.89
N GLN A 75 -0.20 -4.24 13.08
CA GLN A 75 -0.23 -5.62 12.56
C GLN A 75 -0.27 -5.66 11.03
N SER A 76 -1.16 -4.86 10.42
CA SER A 76 -1.29 -4.76 8.97
C SER A 76 -0.04 -4.22 8.29
N SER A 77 0.72 -3.33 8.93
CA SER A 77 2.00 -2.83 8.41
C SER A 77 3.04 -3.93 8.31
N LYS A 78 3.15 -4.79 9.33
CA LYS A 78 4.07 -5.93 9.31
C LYS A 78 3.68 -6.92 8.21
N VAL A 79 2.40 -7.27 8.10
CA VAL A 79 1.91 -8.17 7.05
C VAL A 79 2.12 -7.56 5.66
N GLY A 80 1.78 -6.28 5.49
CA GLY A 80 1.94 -5.54 4.25
C GLY A 80 3.39 -5.46 3.78
N TYR A 81 4.35 -5.29 4.70
CA TYR A 81 5.78 -5.35 4.38
C TYR A 81 6.19 -6.70 3.77
N PHE A 82 5.75 -7.83 4.34
CA PHE A 82 6.09 -9.15 3.81
C PHE A 82 5.41 -9.42 2.46
N ILE A 83 4.15 -9.00 2.30
CA ILE A 83 3.42 -9.10 1.03
C ILE A 83 4.12 -8.28 -0.06
N LEU A 84 4.52 -7.04 0.25
CA LEU A 84 5.25 -6.20 -0.71
C LEU A 84 6.61 -6.80 -1.08
N THR A 85 7.34 -7.32 -0.10
CA THR A 85 8.61 -8.03 -0.32
C THR A 85 8.41 -9.24 -1.24
N LEU A 86 7.33 -10.00 -1.04
CA LEU A 86 6.97 -11.13 -1.90
C LEU A 86 6.65 -10.68 -3.33
N PHE A 87 5.89 -9.59 -3.52
CA PHE A 87 5.61 -9.05 -4.85
C PHE A 87 6.89 -8.59 -5.57
N ILE A 88 7.81 -7.93 -4.86
CA ILE A 88 9.11 -7.55 -5.42
C ILE A 88 9.91 -8.80 -5.84
N LEU A 89 9.92 -9.85 -5.01
CA LEU A 89 10.59 -11.11 -5.34
C LEU A 89 9.99 -11.77 -6.59
N VAL A 90 8.67 -11.84 -6.70
CA VAL A 90 7.98 -12.37 -7.88
C VAL A 90 8.31 -11.52 -9.12
N ALA A 91 8.33 -10.19 -8.98
CA ALA A 91 8.69 -9.29 -10.08
C ALA A 91 10.13 -9.52 -10.57
N VAL A 92 11.09 -9.70 -9.65
CA VAL A 92 12.48 -10.09 -10.01
C VAL A 92 12.51 -11.42 -10.75
N GLY A 93 11.74 -12.42 -10.29
CA GLY A 93 11.67 -13.73 -10.92
C GLY A 93 11.09 -13.69 -12.34
N ILE A 94 10.02 -12.92 -12.54
CA ILE A 94 9.43 -12.69 -13.87
C ILE A 94 10.42 -11.96 -14.78
N ASP A 95 11.08 -10.93 -14.26
CA ASP A 95 12.02 -10.13 -15.03
C ASP A 95 13.25 -10.95 -15.47
N GLN A 96 13.79 -11.79 -14.58
CA GLN A 96 14.84 -12.74 -14.93
C GLN A 96 14.39 -13.76 -15.98
N TRP A 97 13.14 -14.24 -15.92
CA TRP A 97 12.59 -15.16 -16.91
C TRP A 97 12.51 -14.49 -18.29
N VAL A 98 12.01 -13.26 -18.35
CA VAL A 98 11.76 -12.55 -19.62
C VAL A 98 13.03 -12.02 -20.25
N HIS A 99 13.96 -11.48 -19.44
CA HIS A 99 15.15 -10.77 -19.93
C HIS A 99 16.46 -11.53 -19.72
N GLU A 100 16.43 -12.79 -19.27
CA GLU A 100 17.57 -13.67 -18.91
C GLU A 100 18.47 -13.16 -17.77
N LYS A 101 18.47 -11.85 -17.51
CA LYS A 101 19.16 -11.18 -16.43
C LYS A 101 18.18 -10.25 -15.71
N PRO A 102 18.12 -10.31 -14.37
CA PRO A 102 17.27 -9.41 -13.62
C PRO A 102 17.80 -7.97 -13.67
N SER A 103 16.86 -7.03 -13.68
CA SER A 103 17.10 -5.60 -13.62
C SER A 103 17.78 -5.23 -12.32
N LEU A 104 18.87 -4.45 -12.43
CA LEU A 104 19.61 -3.95 -11.28
C LEU A 104 18.72 -3.15 -10.33
N LEU A 105 17.72 -2.43 -10.85
CA LEU A 105 16.76 -1.67 -10.05
C LEU A 105 15.87 -2.59 -9.20
N LEU A 106 15.33 -3.66 -9.80
CA LEU A 106 14.48 -4.62 -9.07
C LEU A 106 15.30 -5.40 -8.03
N LEU A 107 16.53 -5.80 -8.37
CA LEU A 107 17.44 -6.42 -7.41
C LEU A 107 17.78 -5.49 -6.24
N SER A 108 18.06 -4.22 -6.53
CA SER A 108 18.36 -3.23 -5.50
C SER A 108 17.16 -2.99 -4.59
N LEU A 109 15.94 -2.95 -5.15
CA LEU A 109 14.71 -2.80 -4.40
C LEU A 109 14.41 -4.03 -3.52
N LEU A 110 14.69 -5.24 -4.01
CA LEU A 110 14.60 -6.48 -3.23
C LEU A 110 15.61 -6.48 -2.07
N GLY A 111 16.86 -6.12 -2.33
CA GLY A 111 17.88 -6.00 -1.29
C GLY A 111 17.49 -4.97 -0.23
N LEU A 112 16.98 -3.81 -0.66
CA LEU A 112 16.52 -2.77 0.25
C LEU A 112 15.33 -3.23 1.09
N SER A 113 14.34 -3.90 0.49
CA SER A 113 13.18 -4.40 1.23
C SER A 113 13.64 -5.36 2.33
N MET A 114 14.47 -6.35 2.01
CA MET A 114 14.98 -7.34 2.98
C MET A 114 15.77 -6.74 4.15
N VAL A 115 16.53 -5.66 3.92
CA VAL A 115 17.34 -5.00 4.96
C VAL A 115 16.50 -4.03 5.81
N THR A 116 15.38 -3.53 5.28
CA THR A 116 14.59 -2.47 5.95
C THR A 116 14.08 -2.91 7.32
N LEU A 117 13.43 -4.07 7.45
CA LEU A 117 12.91 -4.54 8.74
C LEU A 117 14.02 -4.71 9.80
N PRO A 118 15.09 -5.51 9.58
CA PRO A 118 16.13 -5.68 10.60
C PRO A 118 16.85 -4.38 10.93
N PHE A 119 17.00 -3.47 9.96
CA PHE A 119 17.56 -2.14 10.21
C PHE A 119 16.66 -1.31 11.14
N ILE A 120 15.35 -1.26 10.90
CA ILE A 120 14.40 -0.52 11.75
C ILE A 120 14.31 -1.13 13.15
N GLU A 121 14.35 -2.46 13.27
CA GLU A 121 14.39 -3.16 14.56
C GLU A 121 15.66 -2.80 15.34
N TRP A 122 16.81 -2.76 14.67
CA TRP A 122 18.08 -2.35 15.28
C TRP A 122 18.04 -0.89 15.77
N VAL A 123 17.46 0.03 14.99
CA VAL A 123 17.28 1.44 15.42
C VAL A 123 16.40 1.54 16.67
N HIS A 124 15.28 0.82 16.71
CA HIS A 124 14.39 0.82 17.87
C HIS A 124 15.06 0.24 19.12
N MET A 125 15.77 -0.88 18.98
CA MET A 125 16.52 -1.50 20.09
C MET A 125 17.52 -0.51 20.71
N ARG A 126 18.25 0.27 19.90
CA ARG A 126 19.18 1.27 20.44
C ARG A 126 18.50 2.37 21.24
N LYS A 127 17.32 2.82 20.81
CA LYS A 127 16.55 3.85 21.53
C LYS A 127 16.18 3.41 22.95
N TYR A 128 15.77 2.16 23.12
CA TYR A 128 15.41 1.61 24.43
C TYR A 128 16.63 1.40 25.34
N ARG A 129 17.79 1.06 24.78
CA ARG A 129 19.03 0.89 25.56
C ARG A 129 19.56 2.21 26.15
N THR A 130 19.37 3.34 25.46
CA THR A 130 19.85 4.65 25.93
C THR A 130 18.96 5.32 26.99
N THR A 131 17.83 4.72 27.35
CA THR A 131 16.90 5.26 28.37
C THR A 131 17.05 4.62 29.76
N GLU A 132 17.95 3.66 29.92
CA GLU A 132 18.24 2.97 31.19
C GLU A 132 19.57 3.40 31.86
N ASP A 133 20.31 4.34 31.27
CA ASP A 133 21.53 4.95 31.82
C ASP A 133 21.29 6.41 32.25
#